data_AF-A0A1B7NS12-F1
#
_entry.id   AF-A0A1B7NS12-F1
#
_cell.length_a   1.000
_cell.length_b   1.000
_cell.length_c   1.000
_cell.angle_alpha   90.00
_cell.angle_beta   90.00
_cell.angle_gamma   90.00
#
_symmetry.space_group_name_H-M   'P 1'
#
loop_
_entity.id
_entity.type
_entity.pdbx_description
1 polymer ?
#
loop_
_entity_poly.entity_id
_entity_poly.type
_entity_poly.pdbx_seq_one_letter_code
_entity_poly.pdbx_strand_id
1 'polypeptide(L)'
;MSFHLSISEAALVLNLRTLEPVSPDNTPPTSFAPEISLSGFSLRDRLFGPRHPVHDESGDVFSWKGEDVKVKEKTRVESQDPSLLSAMAKLTALEHEVSRWKSALAVVMEEDDTDNE
;
A
#
# COMPACT_ATOMS: atom_id res chain seq x y z
N MET A 1 8.47 -12.22 4.41
CA MET A 1 7.25 -12.01 3.58
C MET A 1 6.19 -11.36 4.46
N SER A 2 5.49 -10.37 3.92
CA SER A 2 4.37 -9.67 4.57
C SER A 2 3.12 -9.81 3.71
N PHE A 3 1.98 -10.06 4.37
CA PHE A 3 0.67 -10.27 3.78
C PHE A 3 -0.29 -9.26 4.41
N HIS A 4 -0.93 -8.43 3.59
CA HIS A 4 -1.89 -7.43 4.05
C HIS A 4 -3.12 -7.43 3.15
N LEU A 5 -4.26 -7.89 3.68
CA LEU A 5 -5.56 -7.87 3.04
C LEU A 5 -6.40 -6.75 3.66
N SER A 6 -6.96 -5.89 2.83
CA SER A 6 -7.81 -4.77 3.24
C SER A 6 -8.97 -4.56 2.28
N ILE A 7 -10.02 -3.88 2.75
CA ILE A 7 -11.10 -3.38 1.91
C ILE A 7 -10.81 -1.92 1.55
N SER A 8 -10.90 -1.57 0.27
CA SER A 8 -10.78 -0.19 -0.21
C SER A 8 -11.70 -0.01 -1.41
N GLU A 9 -12.51 1.05 -1.43
CA GLU A 9 -13.42 1.37 -2.55
C GLU A 9 -14.30 0.20 -3.00
N ALA A 10 -14.90 -0.52 -2.04
CA ALA A 10 -15.70 -1.72 -2.30
C ALA A 10 -14.96 -2.88 -3.01
N ALA A 11 -13.63 -2.88 -2.99
CA ALA A 11 -12.78 -3.94 -3.48
C ALA A 11 -11.95 -4.58 -2.35
N LEU A 12 -11.61 -5.85 -2.53
CA LEU A 12 -10.59 -6.52 -1.75
C LEU A 12 -9.22 -6.19 -2.35
N VAL A 13 -8.34 -5.62 -1.54
CA VAL A 13 -6.97 -5.25 -1.93
C VAL A 13 -6.00 -6.14 -1.15
N LEU A 14 -5.24 -6.95 -1.87
CA LEU A 14 -4.16 -7.77 -1.32
C LEU A 14 -2.81 -7.14 -1.68
N ASN A 15 -2.02 -6.81 -0.67
CA ASN A 15 -0.62 -6.44 -0.81
C ASN A 15 0.26 -7.59 -0.32
N LEU A 16 1.04 -8.16 -1.23
CA LEU A 16 2.07 -9.17 -0.96
C LEU A 16 3.44 -8.50 -1.06
N ARG A 17 4.24 -8.64 -0.01
CA ARG A 17 5.59 -8.05 0.06
C ARG A 17 6.64 -9.12 0.35
N THR A 18 7.68 -9.20 -0.45
CA THR A 18 8.88 -9.97 -0.09
C THR A 18 9.86 -9.05 0.65
N LEU A 19 10.42 -9.56 1.75
CA LEU A 19 11.31 -8.78 2.62
C LEU A 19 12.72 -9.31 2.48
N GLU A 20 13.70 -8.42 2.45
CA GLU A 20 15.13 -8.76 2.53
C GLU A 20 15.75 -8.11 3.78
N PRO A 21 16.60 -8.83 4.54
CA PRO A 21 17.30 -8.24 5.68
C PRO A 21 18.23 -7.12 5.24
N VAL A 22 18.32 -6.07 6.07
CA VAL A 22 19.35 -5.04 5.94
C VAL A 22 20.61 -5.60 6.60
N SER A 23 21.57 -6.05 5.79
CA SER A 23 22.88 -6.47 6.33
C SER A 23 23.53 -5.30 7.09
N PRO A 24 24.12 -5.54 8.27
CA PRO A 24 24.76 -4.48 9.06
C PRO A 24 26.04 -3.89 8.44
N ASP A 25 26.50 -4.38 7.29
CA ASP A 25 27.72 -3.91 6.64
C ASP A 25 27.46 -2.75 5.67
N ASN A 26 27.42 -1.55 6.23
CA ASN A 26 27.78 -0.31 5.54
C ASN A 26 29.30 -0.23 5.28
N THR A 27 29.93 -1.32 4.85
CA THR A 27 31.25 -1.24 4.23
C THR A 27 31.00 -0.86 2.76
N PRO A 28 31.41 0.34 2.29
CA PRO A 28 31.47 0.55 0.86
C PRO A 28 32.32 -0.58 0.27
N PRO A 29 31.91 -1.25 -0.81
CA PRO A 29 32.81 -2.15 -1.50
C PRO A 29 33.96 -1.26 -1.98
N THR A 30 35.08 -1.29 -1.27
CA THR A 30 36.37 -0.94 -1.83
C THR A 30 36.59 -1.97 -2.93
N SER A 31 36.09 -1.63 -4.12
CA SER A 31 36.12 -2.44 -5.32
C SER A 31 37.55 -2.59 -5.81
N PHE A 32 38.33 -3.43 -5.12
CA PHE A 32 39.58 -4.02 -5.55
C PHE A 32 39.80 -5.44 -5.00
N ALA A 33 38.76 -6.11 -4.50
CA ALA A 33 38.79 -7.56 -4.27
C ALA A 33 37.99 -8.27 -5.38
N PRO A 34 38.61 -9.12 -6.21
CA PRO A 34 37.90 -9.89 -7.21
C PRO A 34 37.22 -11.06 -6.49
N GLU A 35 35.95 -10.90 -6.14
CA GLU A 35 35.04 -12.02 -5.91
C GLU A 35 34.81 -12.67 -7.28
N ILE A 36 35.75 -13.55 -7.66
CA ILE A 36 35.64 -14.41 -8.82
C ILE A 36 34.58 -15.47 -8.47
N SER A 37 33.31 -15.06 -8.55
CA SER A 37 32.21 -16.01 -8.61
C SER A 37 32.50 -16.95 -9.79
N LEU A 38 32.85 -18.21 -9.52
CA LEU A 38 33.14 -19.28 -10.50
C LEU A 38 31.90 -19.76 -11.29
N SER A 39 30.91 -18.89 -11.41
CA SER A 39 29.72 -19.04 -12.23
C SER A 39 29.60 -17.77 -13.06
N GLY A 40 29.98 -17.84 -14.35
CA GLY A 40 30.12 -16.71 -15.27
C GLY A 40 28.82 -15.98 -15.66
N PHE A 41 27.83 -15.93 -14.78
CA PHE A 41 26.50 -15.37 -15.01
C PHE A 41 26.25 -14.04 -14.25
N SER A 42 27.04 -13.69 -13.23
CA SER A 42 26.79 -12.51 -12.36
C SER A 42 27.00 -11.14 -13.02
N LEU A 43 27.80 -11.04 -14.09
CA LEU A 43 28.03 -9.75 -14.77
C LEU A 43 26.84 -9.33 -15.64
N ARG A 44 26.08 -10.30 -16.17
CA ARG A 44 24.90 -10.01 -16.98
C ARG A 44 23.71 -9.62 -16.10
N ASP A 45 23.57 -10.22 -14.92
CA ASP A 45 22.50 -9.85 -13.98
C ASP A 45 22.64 -8.42 -13.45
N ARG A 46 23.85 -7.88 -13.34
CA ARG A 46 24.05 -6.47 -12.96
C ARG A 46 23.79 -5.47 -14.09
N LEU A 47 23.96 -5.87 -15.36
CA LEU A 47 23.76 -5.00 -16.53
C LEU A 47 22.37 -5.17 -17.18
N PHE A 48 21.79 -6.36 -17.09
CA PHE A 48 20.55 -6.79 -17.75
C PHE A 48 19.64 -7.66 -16.85
N GLY A 49 20.02 -7.90 -15.59
CA GLY A 49 19.19 -8.70 -14.69
C GLY A 49 17.88 -8.00 -14.36
N PRO A 50 16.90 -8.74 -13.85
CA PRO A 50 15.56 -8.22 -13.62
C PRO A 50 15.64 -7.06 -12.63
N ARG A 51 15.55 -5.83 -13.15
CA ARG A 51 15.25 -4.66 -12.32
C ARG A 51 13.84 -4.90 -11.80
N HIS A 52 13.73 -5.22 -10.52
CA HIS A 52 12.42 -5.31 -9.87
C HIS A 52 11.67 -3.99 -10.14
N PRO A 53 10.39 -4.06 -10.51
CA PRO A 53 9.60 -2.86 -10.71
C PRO A 53 9.71 -1.95 -9.49
N VAL A 54 10.09 -0.69 -9.71
CA VAL A 54 10.18 0.30 -8.63
C VAL A 54 8.79 0.46 -8.03
N HIS A 55 8.68 0.25 -6.72
CA HIS A 55 7.44 0.44 -5.97
C HIS A 55 7.58 1.62 -5.00
N ASP A 56 6.45 2.10 -4.50
CA ASP A 56 6.36 3.23 -3.56
C ASP A 56 7.20 3.05 -2.28
N GLU A 57 7.26 1.83 -1.74
CA GLU A 57 8.04 1.49 -0.53
C GLU A 57 9.53 1.17 -0.82
N SER A 58 10.04 1.45 -2.02
CA SER A 58 11.41 1.13 -2.40
C SER A 58 12.41 2.03 -1.65
N GLY A 59 13.21 1.43 -0.77
CA GLY A 59 14.23 2.14 0.03
C GLY A 59 13.87 2.32 1.50
N ASP A 60 12.60 2.07 1.86
CA ASP A 60 12.15 2.13 3.25
C ASP A 60 12.67 0.94 4.05
N VAL A 61 13.08 1.22 5.29
CA VAL A 61 13.53 0.22 6.26
C VAL A 61 12.47 0.06 7.34
N PHE A 62 12.12 -1.20 7.62
CA PHE A 62 11.13 -1.57 8.60
C PHE A 62 11.78 -2.47 9.65
N SER A 63 11.41 -2.33 10.92
CA SER A 63 11.80 -3.30 11.94
C SER A 63 10.78 -4.44 11.98
N TRP A 64 11.24 -5.67 11.74
CA TRP A 64 10.42 -6.87 11.78
C TRP A 64 11.09 -7.95 12.62
N LYS A 65 10.42 -8.39 13.69
CA LYS A 65 10.93 -9.40 14.62
C LYS A 65 12.34 -9.09 15.18
N GLY A 66 12.67 -7.81 15.33
CA GLY A 66 13.97 -7.37 15.85
C GLY A 66 15.08 -7.26 14.79
N GLU A 67 14.77 -7.50 13.52
CA GLU A 67 15.69 -7.27 12.40
C GLU A 67 15.20 -6.11 11.53
N ASP A 68 16.13 -5.32 11.01
CA ASP A 68 15.82 -4.33 10.00
C ASP A 68 15.69 -5.02 8.64
N VAL A 69 14.57 -4.77 7.96
CA VAL A 69 14.23 -5.37 6.67
C VAL A 69 13.80 -4.29 5.69
N LYS A 70 14.06 -4.53 4.40
CA LYS A 70 13.56 -3.72 3.29
C LYS A 70 12.56 -4.52 2.48
N VAL A 71 11.62 -3.82 1.84
CA VAL A 71 10.70 -4.44 0.87
C VAL A 71 11.44 -4.55 -0.45
N LYS A 72 11.63 -5.78 -0.92
CA LYS A 72 12.29 -6.08 -2.19
C LYS A 72 11.32 -6.07 -3.36
N GLU A 73 10.12 -6.62 -3.14
CA GLU A 73 9.05 -6.68 -4.13
C GLU A 73 7.73 -6.41 -3.42
N LYS A 74 6.84 -5.68 -4.10
CA LYS A 74 5.48 -5.43 -3.66
C LYS A 74 4.54 -5.72 -4.83
N THR A 75 3.65 -6.69 -4.64
CA THR A 75 2.58 -7.00 -5.58
C THR A 75 1.26 -6.58 -4.97
N ARG A 76 0.51 -5.74 -5.68
CA ARG A 76 -0.84 -5.32 -5.32
C ARG A 76 -1.84 -5.98 -6.26
N VAL A 77 -2.78 -6.71 -5.68
CA VAL A 77 -3.87 -7.35 -6.40
C VAL A 77 -5.18 -6.77 -5.89
N GLU A 78 -6.05 -6.38 -6.81
CA GLU A 78 -7.39 -5.91 -6.49
C GLU A 78 -8.43 -6.83 -7.10
N SER A 79 -9.44 -7.16 -6.30
CA SER A 79 -10.63 -7.86 -6.76
C SER A 79 -11.86 -7.05 -6.39
N GLN A 80 -12.64 -6.70 -7.41
CA GLN A 80 -13.96 -6.10 -7.22
C GLN A 80 -14.90 -7.13 -6.58
N ASP A 81 -15.72 -6.71 -5.63
CA ASP A 81 -16.69 -7.56 -4.94
C ASP A 81 -18.12 -7.00 -5.10
N PRO A 82 -19.04 -7.71 -5.79
CA PRO A 82 -20.42 -7.25 -5.99
C PRO A 82 -21.19 -7.00 -4.69
N SER A 83 -20.88 -7.73 -3.61
CA SER A 83 -21.55 -7.58 -2.31
C SER A 83 -21.07 -6.31 -1.62
N LEU A 84 -19.77 -6.02 -1.64
CA LEU A 84 -19.22 -4.76 -1.14
C LEU A 84 -19.71 -3.57 -1.97
N LEU A 85 -19.80 -3.71 -3.29
CA LEU A 85 -20.39 -2.69 -4.18
C LEU A 85 -21.85 -2.42 -3.81
N SER A 86 -22.65 -3.47 -3.62
CA SER A 86 -24.03 -3.32 -3.17
C SER A 86 -24.14 -2.68 -1.79
N ALA A 87 -23.23 -3.00 -0.86
CA ALA A 87 -23.23 -2.42 0.48
C ALA A 87 -22.90 -0.92 0.41
N MET A 88 -21.86 -0.54 -0.34
CA MET A 88 -21.49 0.85 -0.57
C MET A 88 -22.65 1.64 -1.17
N ALA A 89 -23.30 1.13 -2.23
CA ALA A 89 -24.45 1.80 -2.84
C ALA A 89 -25.62 2.01 -1.86
N LYS A 90 -25.90 1.02 -1.01
CA LYS A 90 -26.96 1.13 0.01
C LYS A 90 -26.60 2.14 1.10
N LEU A 91 -25.34 2.18 1.53
CA LEU A 91 -24.86 3.16 2.51
C LEU A 91 -24.93 4.59 1.95
N THR A 92 -24.53 4.80 0.69
CA THR A 92 -24.64 6.10 0.02
C THR A 92 -26.10 6.53 -0.14
N ALA A 93 -27.00 5.63 -0.52
CA ALA A 93 -28.43 5.95 -0.58
C ALA A 93 -28.99 6.36 0.79
N LEU A 94 -28.63 5.63 1.84
CA LEU A 94 -29.02 5.96 3.21
C LEU A 94 -28.45 7.31 3.66
N GLU A 95 -27.20 7.61 3.33
CA GLU A 95 -26.56 8.90 3.63
C GLU A 95 -27.36 10.06 3.02
N HIS A 96 -27.78 9.94 1.75
CA HIS A 96 -28.60 10.94 1.09
C HIS A 96 -29.99 11.09 1.75
N GLU A 97 -30.63 9.99 2.13
CA GLU A 97 -31.91 10.05 2.85
C GLU A 97 -31.76 10.74 4.20
N VAL A 98 -30.79 10.35 5.01
CA VAL A 98 -30.52 10.96 6.32
C VAL A 98 -30.20 12.45 6.17
N SER A 99 -29.38 12.83 5.19
CA SER A 99 -29.09 14.23 4.88
C SER A 99 -30.36 15.02 4.55
N ARG A 100 -31.24 14.47 3.71
CA ARG A 100 -32.53 15.08 3.38
C ARG A 100 -33.41 15.27 4.62
N TRP A 101 -33.50 14.27 5.50
CA TRP A 101 -34.28 14.38 6.73
C TRP A 101 -33.71 15.41 7.69
N LYS A 102 -32.38 15.49 7.82
CA LYS A 102 -31.71 16.54 8.61
C LYS A 102 -32.06 17.92 8.10
N SER A 103 -31.98 18.16 6.79
CA SER A 103 -32.35 19.46 6.21
C SER A 103 -33.84 19.78 6.41
N ALA A 104 -34.73 18.80 6.24
CA ALA A 104 -36.16 19.01 6.50
C ALA A 104 -36.44 19.32 7.98
N LEU A 105 -35.72 18.67 8.90
CA LEU A 105 -35.84 18.92 10.33
C LEU A 105 -35.33 20.31 10.72
N ALA A 106 -34.19 20.74 10.17
CA ALA A 106 -33.64 22.08 10.41
C ALA A 106 -34.65 23.19 10.04
N VAL A 107 -35.34 23.04 8.90
CA VAL A 107 -36.42 23.95 8.48
C VAL A 107 -37.56 24.00 9.50
N VAL A 108 -37.97 22.85 10.07
CA VAL A 108 -39.04 22.80 11.08
C VAL A 108 -38.60 23.39 12.42
N MET A 109 -37.31 23.25 12.74
CA MET A 109 -36.74 23.78 13.98
C MET A 109 -36.47 25.29 13.90
N GLU A 110 -36.72 25.92 12.75
CA GLU A 110 -36.38 27.33 12.50
C GLU A 110 -34.91 27.60 12.87
N GLU A 111 -34.03 26.61 12.63
CA GLU A 111 -32.59 26.85 12.57
C GLU A 111 -32.34 27.63 11.27
N ASP A 112 -32.66 28.93 11.32
CA ASP A 112 -32.16 29.91 10.38
C ASP A 112 -30.63 29.93 10.51
N ASP A 113 -29.91 30.13 9.40
CA ASP A 113 -28.45 30.23 9.32
C ASP A 113 -27.90 31.42 10.14
N THR A 114 -28.08 31.44 11.46
CA THR A 114 -27.67 32.53 12.36
C THR A 114 -26.16 32.57 12.62
N ASP A 115 -25.38 31.71 11.95
CA ASP A 115 -23.91 31.65 12.07
C ASP A 115 -23.17 32.23 10.85
N ASN A 116 -23.83 33.05 10.03
CA ASN A 116 -23.19 33.83 8.96
C ASN A 116 -23.27 35.36 9.23
N GLU A 117 -22.65 35.83 10.31
CA GLU A 117 -22.18 37.22 10.45
C GLU A 117 -20.84 37.30 11.20
#